data_AF-A0A961FNN4-F1
#
_entry.id   AF-A0A961FNN4-F1
#
_cell.length_a   1.000
_cell.length_b   1.000
_cell.length_c   1.000
_cell.angle_alpha   90.00
_cell.angle_beta   90.00
_cell.angle_gamma   90.00
#
_symmetry.space_group_name_H-M   'P 1'
#
loop_
_entity.id
_entity.type
_entity.pdbx_description
1 polymer ?
#
loop_
_entity_poly.entity_id
_entity_poly.type
_entity_poly.pdbx_seq_one_letter_code
_entity_poly.pdbx_strand_id
1 'polypeptide(L)'
;MTLPTGPTKRPEDAKLYIISPKDGATVKQNFTVRFGLKGMGVAPAGIYMSDEMPTGHHHLMIDSDLPDMKLPLPKDETHLHFGGGQTETKLTLTPGKHTLQLVLGDHAHMPHDPPLVSDKITITVE
;
A
#
# COMPACT_ATOMS: atom_id res chain seq x y z
N MET A 1 -6.03 5.45 -25.97
CA MET A 1 -5.82 6.00 -24.62
C MET A 1 -4.39 6.50 -24.55
N THR A 2 -4.18 7.78 -24.25
CA THR A 2 -2.85 8.33 -23.99
C THR A 2 -2.46 7.99 -22.56
N LEU A 3 -1.27 7.42 -22.34
CA LEU A 3 -0.76 7.20 -21.00
C LEU A 3 -0.45 8.56 -20.35
N PRO A 4 -0.70 8.73 -19.06
CA PRO A 4 -0.36 9.95 -18.34
C PRO A 4 1.17 10.11 -18.29
N THR A 5 1.64 11.34 -18.44
CA THR A 5 3.08 11.69 -18.47
C THR A 5 3.65 12.03 -17.09
N GLY A 6 2.90 11.75 -16.02
CA GLY A 6 3.25 12.04 -14.63
C GLY A 6 2.37 11.26 -13.65
N PRO A 7 2.53 11.48 -12.33
CA PRO A 7 1.73 10.82 -11.30
C PRO A 7 0.24 10.94 -11.57
N THR A 8 -0.48 9.83 -11.44
CA THR A 8 -1.92 9.80 -11.68
C THR A 8 -2.70 10.44 -10.53
N LYS A 9 -3.77 11.18 -10.87
CA LYS A 9 -4.68 11.76 -9.88
C LYS A 9 -5.52 10.68 -9.21
N ARG A 10 -6.01 11.00 -8.01
CA ARG A 10 -6.99 10.17 -7.28
C ARG A 10 -8.17 11.01 -6.82
N PRO A 11 -9.33 10.39 -6.55
CA PRO A 11 -10.43 11.07 -5.86
C PRO A 11 -10.02 11.54 -4.47
N GLU A 12 -10.55 12.69 -4.05
CA GLU A 12 -10.25 13.28 -2.74
C GLU A 12 -10.71 12.38 -1.59
N ASP A 13 -11.84 11.69 -1.77
CA ASP A 13 -12.46 10.80 -0.78
C ASP A 13 -11.92 9.36 -0.81
N ALA A 14 -10.92 9.08 -1.66
CA ALA A 14 -10.25 7.79 -1.70
C ALA A 14 -9.58 7.48 -0.36
N LYS A 15 -9.67 6.23 0.07
CA LYS A 15 -9.10 5.76 1.35
C LYS A 15 -8.34 4.47 1.16
N LEU A 16 -7.14 4.44 1.73
CA LEU A 16 -6.33 3.25 1.87
C LEU A 16 -6.20 2.91 3.34
N TYR A 17 -6.37 1.65 3.72
CA TYR A 17 -6.39 1.26 5.13
C TYR A 17 -6.01 -0.20 5.32
N ILE A 18 -5.49 -0.52 6.51
CA ILE A 18 -5.28 -1.90 6.93
C ILE A 18 -6.58 -2.40 7.58
N ILE A 19 -7.18 -3.43 7.00
CA ILE A 19 -8.38 -4.07 7.53
C ILE A 19 -8.03 -4.85 8.81
N SER A 20 -6.96 -5.64 8.74
CA SER A 20 -6.40 -6.40 9.86
C SER A 20 -4.89 -6.61 9.64
N PRO A 21 -4.07 -6.70 10.70
CA PRO A 21 -4.43 -6.45 12.09
C PRO A 21 -4.85 -5.00 12.35
N LYS A 22 -5.53 -4.76 13.48
CA LYS A 22 -5.86 -3.40 13.92
C LYS A 22 -4.66 -2.80 14.67
N ASP A 23 -4.61 -1.47 14.74
CA ASP A 23 -3.66 -0.78 15.60
C ASP A 23 -3.76 -1.27 17.05
N GLY A 24 -2.60 -1.49 17.67
CA GLY A 24 -2.47 -2.07 19.00
C GLY A 24 -2.69 -3.59 19.11
N ALA A 25 -2.94 -4.30 18.01
CA ALA A 25 -3.19 -5.74 18.07
C ALA A 25 -1.95 -6.55 18.44
N THR A 26 -2.15 -7.62 19.22
CA THR A 26 -1.17 -8.70 19.39
C THR A 26 -1.46 -9.83 18.40
N VAL A 27 -0.45 -10.28 17.66
CA VAL A 27 -0.55 -11.32 16.63
C VAL A 27 0.54 -12.39 16.82
N LYS A 28 0.32 -13.56 16.22
CA LYS A 28 1.36 -14.59 16.15
C LYS A 28 2.43 -14.21 15.14
N GLN A 29 3.63 -14.80 15.28
CA GLN A 29 4.74 -14.59 14.34
C GLN A 29 4.34 -14.73 12.87
N ASN A 30 3.48 -15.70 12.53
CA ASN A 30 2.86 -15.80 11.22
C ASN A 30 1.42 -15.27 11.28
N PHE A 31 1.14 -14.22 10.51
CA PHE A 31 -0.16 -13.58 10.50
C PHE A 31 -0.50 -13.00 9.12
N THR A 32 -1.79 -12.84 8.86
CA THR A 32 -2.27 -12.22 7.61
C THR A 32 -2.53 -10.74 7.82
N VAL A 33 -1.96 -9.91 6.94
CA VAL A 33 -2.34 -8.51 6.78
C VAL A 33 -3.32 -8.39 5.62
N ARG A 34 -4.47 -7.77 5.84
CA ARG A 34 -5.50 -7.52 4.84
C ARG A 34 -5.58 -6.02 4.54
N PHE A 35 -5.58 -5.68 3.26
CA PHE A 35 -5.58 -4.31 2.75
C PHE A 35 -6.98 -3.93 2.29
N GLY A 36 -7.34 -2.66 2.48
CA GLY A 36 -8.59 -2.09 2.04
C GLY A 36 -8.36 -0.82 1.23
N LEU A 37 -9.12 -0.69 0.14
CA LEU A 37 -9.13 0.48 -0.73
C LEU A 37 -10.59 0.88 -0.97
N LYS A 38 -10.90 2.17 -0.87
CA LYS A 38 -12.21 2.75 -1.21
C LYS A 38 -12.00 3.93 -2.17
N GLY A 39 -12.90 4.06 -3.15
CA GLY A 39 -12.91 5.18 -4.11
C GLY A 39 -11.98 4.99 -5.31
N MET A 40 -11.27 3.86 -5.41
CA MET A 40 -10.36 3.54 -6.51
C MET A 40 -10.36 2.03 -6.77
N GLY A 41 -9.86 1.62 -7.94
CA GLY A 41 -9.67 0.21 -8.28
C GLY A 41 -8.28 -0.32 -7.93
N VAL A 42 -8.17 -1.63 -7.73
CA VAL A 42 -6.88 -2.33 -7.62
C VAL A 42 -6.60 -2.99 -8.96
N ALA A 43 -5.43 -2.72 -9.55
CA ALA A 43 -4.99 -3.30 -10.81
C ALA A 43 -3.51 -3.72 -10.72
N PRO A 44 -3.06 -4.69 -11.53
CA PRO A 44 -1.64 -5.00 -11.63
C PRO A 44 -0.80 -3.77 -12.03
N ALA A 45 0.43 -3.70 -11.56
CA ALA A 45 1.40 -2.73 -12.02
C ALA A 45 1.57 -2.81 -13.55
N GLY A 46 1.80 -1.67 -14.20
CA GLY A 46 1.83 -1.53 -15.65
C GLY A 46 0.46 -1.42 -16.31
N ILE A 47 -0.64 -1.69 -15.59
CA ILE A 47 -1.99 -1.58 -16.13
C ILE A 47 -2.60 -0.23 -15.76
N TYR A 48 -2.68 0.64 -16.76
CA TYR A 48 -3.45 1.87 -16.69
C TYR A 48 -4.86 1.63 -17.21
N MET A 49 -5.87 1.97 -16.39
CA MET A 49 -7.28 1.89 -16.79
C MET A 49 -7.74 3.17 -17.47
N SER A 50 -8.04 4.24 -16.72
CA SER A 50 -8.35 5.56 -17.25
C SER A 50 -8.24 6.62 -16.15
N ASP A 51 -8.36 7.90 -16.51
CA ASP A 51 -8.41 9.00 -15.54
C ASP A 51 -9.73 8.97 -14.73
N GLU A 52 -10.82 8.51 -15.34
CA GLU A 52 -12.15 8.38 -14.70
C GLU A 52 -12.26 7.13 -13.80
N MET A 53 -11.43 6.12 -14.03
CA MET A 53 -11.33 4.92 -13.22
C MET A 53 -9.88 4.72 -12.76
N PRO A 54 -9.38 5.57 -11.85
CA PRO A 54 -8.00 5.50 -11.41
C PRO A 54 -7.77 4.22 -10.60
N THR A 55 -6.67 3.55 -10.93
CA THR A 55 -6.28 2.29 -10.30
C THR A 55 -4.85 2.35 -9.78
N GLY A 56 -4.57 1.50 -8.81
CA GLY A 56 -3.22 1.30 -8.31
C GLY A 56 -3.02 -0.09 -7.73
N HIS A 57 -1.88 -0.28 -7.08
CA HIS A 57 -1.52 -1.51 -6.39
C HIS A 57 -0.86 -1.19 -5.05
N HIS A 58 -0.98 -2.14 -4.12
CA HIS A 58 -0.54 -1.93 -2.74
C HIS A 58 0.98 -2.02 -2.61
N HIS A 59 1.51 -1.22 -1.70
CA HIS A 59 2.82 -1.36 -1.08
C HIS A 59 2.64 -1.35 0.43
N LEU A 60 3.43 -2.15 1.14
CA LEU A 60 3.42 -2.22 2.61
C LEU A 60 4.81 -1.90 3.15
N MET A 61 4.90 -0.87 3.97
CA MET A 61 6.09 -0.54 4.76
C MET A 61 6.02 -1.29 6.08
N ILE A 62 7.12 -1.91 6.45
CA ILE A 62 7.32 -2.63 7.71
C ILE A 62 8.50 -1.98 8.42
N ASP A 63 8.27 -1.45 9.63
CA ASP A 63 9.30 -0.80 10.47
C ASP A 63 10.09 0.30 9.76
N SER A 64 9.46 0.96 8.81
CA SER A 64 10.05 2.03 8.02
C SER A 64 9.17 3.28 8.07
N ASP A 65 9.80 4.41 7.81
CA ASP A 65 9.09 5.63 7.49
C ASP A 65 8.58 5.60 6.05
N LEU A 66 7.74 6.57 5.72
CA LEU A 66 7.28 6.74 4.36
C LEU A 66 8.45 7.11 3.44
N PRO A 67 8.60 6.46 2.27
CA PRO A 67 9.61 6.83 1.29
C PRO A 67 9.33 8.22 0.70
N ASP A 68 10.28 8.75 -0.09
CA ASP A 68 10.05 10.00 -0.82
C ASP A 68 8.90 9.82 -1.83
N MET A 69 7.77 10.47 -1.54
CA MET A 69 6.54 10.35 -2.33
C MET A 69 6.60 11.00 -3.71
N LYS A 70 7.76 11.53 -4.10
CA LYS A 70 8.02 12.08 -5.43
C LYS A 70 8.83 11.13 -6.32
N LEU A 71 9.30 10.01 -5.76
CA LEU A 71 10.10 9.01 -6.46
C LEU A 71 9.32 7.70 -6.61
N PRO A 72 9.74 6.79 -7.51
CA PRO A 72 9.20 5.45 -7.58
C PRO A 72 9.28 4.77 -6.21
N LEU A 73 8.22 4.04 -5.85
CA LEU A 73 8.18 3.32 -4.58
C LEU A 73 9.26 2.23 -4.53
N PRO A 74 10.09 2.21 -3.48
CA PRO A 74 11.14 1.19 -3.34
C PRO A 74 10.51 -0.19 -3.15
N LYS A 75 11.30 -1.21 -3.48
CA LYS A 75 10.97 -2.61 -3.22
C LYS A 75 12.17 -3.29 -2.60
N ASP A 76 12.04 -3.63 -1.33
CA ASP A 76 13.07 -4.31 -0.55
C ASP A 76 12.43 -5.14 0.57
N GLU A 77 13.23 -5.58 1.55
CA GLU A 77 12.77 -6.42 2.66
C GLU A 77 11.76 -5.72 3.59
N THR A 78 11.80 -4.39 3.65
CA THR A 78 10.92 -3.54 4.48
C THR A 78 9.84 -2.82 3.67
N HIS A 79 9.97 -2.77 2.34
CA HIS A 79 9.02 -2.18 1.40
C HIS A 79 8.47 -3.29 0.48
N LEU A 80 7.41 -3.95 0.92
CA LEU A 80 6.82 -5.07 0.19
C LEU A 80 5.91 -4.57 -0.93
N HIS A 81 6.11 -5.13 -2.12
CA HIS A 81 5.42 -4.74 -3.33
C HIS A 81 4.35 -5.76 -3.77
N PHE A 82 3.11 -5.29 -3.95
CA PHE A 82 1.96 -6.11 -4.36
C PHE A 82 1.46 -5.74 -5.76
N GLY A 83 2.36 -5.72 -6.73
CA GLY A 83 2.07 -5.34 -8.12
C GLY A 83 1.19 -6.30 -8.91
N GLY A 84 0.74 -7.40 -8.32
CA GLY A 84 -0.26 -8.29 -8.94
C GLY A 84 -1.69 -7.90 -8.60
N GLY A 85 -1.89 -6.83 -7.81
CA GLY A 85 -3.20 -6.44 -7.29
C GLY A 85 -3.61 -7.22 -6.05
N GLN A 86 -2.65 -7.76 -5.29
CA GLN A 86 -2.94 -8.46 -4.05
C GLN A 86 -3.58 -7.51 -3.02
N THR A 87 -4.56 -8.04 -2.28
CA THR A 87 -5.28 -7.32 -1.22
C THR A 87 -5.00 -7.91 0.16
N GLU A 88 -4.13 -8.90 0.25
CA GLU A 88 -3.64 -9.44 1.51
C GLU A 88 -2.25 -10.07 1.31
N THR A 89 -1.54 -10.24 2.42
CA THR A 89 -0.28 -10.96 2.48
C THR A 89 -0.14 -11.71 3.80
N LYS A 90 0.61 -12.81 3.80
CA LYS A 90 1.09 -13.43 5.03
C LYS A 90 2.46 -12.86 5.36
N LEU A 91 2.61 -12.34 6.58
CA LEU A 91 3.90 -11.91 7.11
C LEU A 91 4.40 -12.91 8.14
N THR A 92 5.72 -13.04 8.19
CA THR A 92 6.43 -13.67 9.30
C THR A 92 7.36 -12.63 9.88
N LEU A 93 7.08 -12.19 11.12
CA LEU A 93 7.91 -11.21 11.82
C LEU A 93 8.50 -11.84 13.10
N THR A 94 9.60 -11.25 13.56
CA THR A 94 10.20 -11.60 14.85
C THR A 94 9.29 -11.17 16.01
N PRO A 95 9.39 -11.77 17.21
CA PRO A 95 8.67 -11.26 18.37
C PRO A 95 9.11 -9.83 18.71
N GLY A 96 8.15 -8.96 19.06
CA GLY A 96 8.42 -7.55 19.35
C GLY A 96 7.36 -6.59 18.81
N LYS A 97 7.61 -5.29 18.95
CA LYS A 97 6.77 -4.24 18.38
C LYS A 97 7.16 -3.98 16.93
N HIS A 98 6.17 -3.93 16.04
CA HIS A 98 6.35 -3.63 14.63
C HIS A 98 5.36 -2.56 14.18
N THR A 99 5.75 -1.76 13.18
CA THR A 99 4.86 -0.80 12.52
C THR A 99 4.56 -1.22 11.09
N LEU A 100 3.31 -0.98 10.67
CA LEU A 100 2.82 -1.30 9.34
C LEU A 100 2.11 -0.08 8.74
N GLN A 101 2.39 0.23 7.48
CA GLN A 101 1.70 1.31 6.76
C GLN A 101 1.58 0.97 5.27
N LEU A 102 0.46 1.32 4.65
CA LEU A 102 0.24 1.11 3.22
C LEU A 102 0.47 2.40 2.43
N VAL A 103 1.00 2.25 1.21
CA VAL A 103 1.00 3.27 0.15
C VAL A 103 0.39 2.66 -1.10
N LEU A 104 -0.44 3.42 -1.82
CA LEU A 104 -0.94 3.02 -3.13
C LEU A 104 -0.03 3.61 -4.22
N GLY A 105 0.60 2.73 -4.99
CA GLY A 105 1.34 3.09 -6.20
C GLY A 105 0.45 2.95 -7.43
N ASP A 106 0.64 3.81 -8.42
CA ASP A 106 -0.07 3.77 -9.69
C ASP A 106 0.52 2.72 -10.65
N HIS A 107 0.05 2.71 -11.89
CA HIS A 107 0.52 1.80 -12.93
C HIS A 107 2.04 1.88 -13.18
N ALA A 108 2.71 3.00 -12.91
CA ALA A 108 4.13 3.23 -13.14
C ALA A 108 4.99 3.12 -11.87
N HIS A 109 4.46 2.53 -10.80
CA HIS A 109 5.10 2.47 -9.47
C HIS A 109 5.31 3.83 -8.80
N MET A 110 4.63 4.87 -9.28
CA MET A 110 4.68 6.18 -8.65
C MET A 110 3.56 6.31 -7.63
N PRO A 111 3.76 7.00 -6.50
CA PRO A 111 2.65 7.45 -5.67
C PRO A 111 1.66 8.28 -6.50
N HIS A 112 0.36 8.15 -6.23
CA HIS A 112 -0.64 9.06 -6.79
C HIS A 112 -0.40 10.51 -6.36
N ASP A 113 -1.00 11.48 -7.05
CA ASP A 113 -0.95 12.90 -6.67
C ASP A 113 -2.35 13.45 -6.34
N PRO A 114 -2.65 13.78 -5.07
CA PRO A 114 -1.78 13.63 -3.90
C PRO A 114 -1.58 12.15 -3.51
N PRO A 115 -0.49 11.80 -2.78
CA PRO A 115 -0.27 10.43 -2.32
C PRO A 115 -1.46 9.87 -1.54
N LEU A 116 -1.68 8.56 -1.69
CA LEU A 116 -2.67 7.82 -0.91
C LEU A 116 -1.95 6.85 0.00
N VAL A 117 -2.05 7.11 1.30
CA VAL A 117 -1.42 6.31 2.37
C VAL A 117 -2.47 5.92 3.40
N SER A 118 -2.24 4.80 4.10
CA SER A 118 -3.01 4.48 5.29
C SER A 118 -2.46 5.18 6.52
N ASP A 119 -3.25 5.15 7.60
CA ASP A 119 -2.70 5.32 8.95
C ASP A 119 -1.58 4.31 9.19
N LYS A 120 -0.55 4.74 9.92
CA LYS A 120 0.50 3.86 10.43
C LYS A 120 -0.07 3.15 11.66
N ILE A 121 -0.04 1.82 11.66
CA ILE A 121 -0.45 1.00 12.81
C ILE A 121 0.77 0.42 13.50
N THR A 122 0.66 0.19 14.80
CA THR A 122 1.63 -0.55 15.62
C THR A 122 1.01 -1.86 16.06
N ILE A 123 1.75 -2.96 15.95
CA ILE A 123 1.36 -4.28 16.42
C ILE A 123 2.42 -4.87 17.33
N THR A 124 2.03 -5.86 18.13
CA THR A 124 2.95 -6.68 18.93
C THR A 124 2.91 -8.12 18.43
N VAL A 125 4.08 -8.70 18.17
CA VAL A 125 4.24 -10.06 17.68
C VAL A 125 4.72 -10.96 18.82
N GLU A 126 4.04 -12.09 19.04
CA GLU A 126 4.31 -13.08 20.11
C GLU A 126 4.23 -14.55 19.64
#